data_AF-A0A7X8R1M6-F1
#
_entry.id   AF-A0A7X8R1M6-F1
#
_cell.length_a   1.000
_cell.length_b   1.000
_cell.length_c   1.000
_cell.angle_alpha   90.00
_cell.angle_beta   90.00
_cell.angle_gamma   90.00
#
_symmetry.space_group_name_H-M   'P 1'
#
loop_
_entity.id
_entity.type
_entity.pdbx_description
1 polymer ?
#
loop_
_entity_poly.entity_id
_entity_poly.type
_entity_poly.pdbx_seq_one_letter_code
_entity_poly.pdbx_strand_id
1 'polypeptide(L)'
;MEHLFSSGETMYGKNKKELSEGILEGKFLKYDKIDAKTEFFCFGELNNKSVKVSFTLSDLGFEDIQQRHNFGILMQSDILLAEWKSYNILNWE
;
A
#
# COMPACT_ATOMS: atom_id res chain seq x y z
N MET A 1 -4.25 3.17 -12.03
CA MET A 1 -3.97 1.83 -12.59
C MET A 1 -3.89 0.80 -11.48
N GLU A 2 -4.02 -0.49 -11.79
CA GLU A 2 -3.82 -1.61 -10.86
C GLU A 2 -2.37 -2.06 -10.89
N HIS A 3 -1.78 -2.23 -9.70
CA HIS A 3 -0.39 -2.63 -9.51
C HIS A 3 -0.37 -3.85 -8.59
N LEU A 4 -0.09 -5.02 -9.18
CA LEU A 4 0.01 -6.28 -8.44
C LEU A 4 1.32 -6.32 -7.63
N PHE A 5 1.28 -6.94 -6.46
CA PHE A 5 2.51 -7.33 -5.78
C PHE A 5 3.19 -8.46 -6.56
N SER A 6 4.51 -8.37 -6.70
CA SER A 6 5.31 -9.41 -7.33
C SER A 6 5.27 -10.69 -6.50
N SER A 7 5.47 -11.85 -7.14
CA SER A 7 5.49 -13.14 -6.43
C SER A 7 6.51 -13.17 -5.28
N GLY A 8 7.65 -12.50 -5.43
CA GLY A 8 8.63 -12.34 -4.34
C GLY A 8 8.09 -11.52 -3.17
N GLU A 9 7.37 -10.42 -3.43
CA GLU A 9 6.79 -9.59 -2.38
C GLU A 9 5.75 -10.38 -1.57
N THR A 10 4.90 -11.16 -2.23
CA THR A 10 3.94 -12.04 -1.57
C THR A 10 4.62 -13.19 -0.82
N MET A 11 5.60 -13.85 -1.44
CA MET A 11 6.30 -15.00 -0.85
C MET A 11 7.04 -14.63 0.45
N TYR A 12 7.61 -13.42 0.50
CA TYR A 12 8.31 -12.91 1.69
C TYR A 12 7.40 -12.08 2.61
N GLY A 13 6.08 -12.04 2.37
CA GLY A 13 5.12 -11.33 3.21
C GLY A 13 5.26 -9.81 3.19
N LYS A 14 5.92 -9.24 2.18
CA LYS A 14 6.09 -7.78 2.00
C LYS A 14 4.82 -7.08 1.52
N ASN A 15 3.79 -7.85 1.20
CA ASN A 15 2.43 -7.36 0.94
C ASN A 15 1.57 -7.29 2.21
N LYS A 16 2.16 -7.43 3.41
CA LYS A 16 1.43 -7.40 4.69
C LYS A 16 1.73 -6.13 5.46
N LYS A 17 0.70 -5.47 5.98
CA LYS A 17 0.85 -4.31 6.86
C LYS A 17 0.08 -4.53 8.16
N GLU A 18 0.72 -4.25 9.28
CA GLU A 18 0.07 -4.22 10.58
C GLU A 18 -0.75 -2.92 10.73
N LEU A 19 -2.04 -3.08 10.99
CA LEU A 19 -2.98 -2.02 11.33
C LEU A 19 -3.51 -2.25 12.74
N SER A 20 -4.20 -1.25 13.29
CA SER A 20 -4.80 -1.36 14.63
C SER A 20 -5.89 -2.44 14.68
N GLU A 21 -6.53 -2.73 13.55
CA GLU A 21 -7.58 -3.74 13.39
C GLU A 21 -7.04 -5.14 13.10
N GLY A 22 -5.75 -5.29 12.76
CA GLY A 22 -5.14 -6.57 12.41
C GLY A 22 -4.15 -6.47 11.25
N ILE A 23 -3.82 -7.62 10.65
CA ILE A 23 -2.87 -7.69 9.53
C ILE A 23 -3.64 -7.57 8.21
N LEU A 24 -3.37 -6.49 7.47
CA LEU A 24 -3.81 -6.32 6.09
C LEU A 24 -2.88 -7.08 5.16
N GLU A 25 -3.39 -8.08 4.44
CA GLU A 25 -2.70 -8.77 3.36
C GLU A 25 -3.16 -8.21 2.01
N GLY A 26 -2.31 -7.40 1.38
CA GLY A 26 -2.58 -6.76 0.09
C GLY A 26 -2.49 -7.72 -1.09
N LYS A 27 -3.48 -7.67 -1.98
CA LYS A 27 -3.49 -8.34 -3.29
C LYS A 27 -2.97 -7.43 -4.39
N PHE A 28 -3.36 -6.16 -4.37
CA PHE A 28 -2.88 -5.14 -5.30
C PHE A 28 -3.11 -3.73 -4.75
N LEU A 29 -2.36 -2.77 -5.30
CA LEU A 29 -2.55 -1.35 -5.10
C LEU A 29 -3.23 -0.72 -6.31
N LYS A 30 -4.12 0.25 -6.07
CA LYS A 30 -4.59 1.19 -7.09
C LYS A 30 -4.11 2.59 -6.76
N TYR A 31 -3.44 3.21 -7.72
CA TYR A 31 -3.10 4.63 -7.72
C TYR A 31 -2.83 5.08 -9.16
N ASP A 32 -2.95 6.38 -9.40
CA ASP A 32 -2.72 6.97 -10.73
C ASP A 32 -1.26 7.38 -10.92
N LYS A 33 -0.73 8.12 -9.95
CA LYS A 33 0.60 8.73 -9.98
C LYS A 33 1.16 8.87 -8.57
N ILE A 34 2.48 9.02 -8.45
CA ILE A 34 3.16 9.24 -7.17
C ILE A 34 3.30 10.74 -6.92
N ASP A 35 2.43 11.28 -6.07
CA ASP A 35 2.42 12.68 -5.63
C ASP A 35 2.11 12.76 -4.13
N ALA A 36 2.49 13.85 -3.47
CA ALA A 36 2.29 14.05 -2.04
C ALA A 36 0.81 14.05 -1.59
N LYS A 37 -0.12 14.21 -2.55
CA LYS A 37 -1.58 14.20 -2.31
C LYS A 37 -2.25 12.95 -2.90
N THR A 38 -1.48 11.99 -3.39
CA THR A 38 -2.04 10.76 -3.95
C THR A 38 -2.74 9.98 -2.85
N GLU A 39 -4.00 9.64 -3.11
CA GLU A 39 -4.70 8.61 -2.36
C GLU A 39 -4.41 7.26 -2.99
N PHE A 40 -3.85 6.36 -2.19
CA PHE A 40 -3.57 4.99 -2.56
C PHE A 40 -4.70 4.10 -2.05
N PHE A 41 -5.00 3.04 -2.80
CA PHE A 41 -5.99 2.05 -2.39
C PHE A 41 -5.37 0.66 -2.39
N CYS A 42 -5.27 0.03 -1.23
CA CYS A 42 -4.90 -1.38 -1.10
C CYS A 42 -6.16 -2.24 -1.09
N PHE A 43 -6.22 -3.21 -2.00
CA PHE A 43 -7.26 -4.23 -2.03
C PHE A 43 -6.66 -5.51 -1.52
N GLY A 44 -7.33 -6.15 -0.58
CA GLY A 44 -6.73 -7.27 0.12
C GLY A 44 -7.67 -7.92 1.11
N GLU A 45 -7.09 -8.61 2.07
CA GLU A 45 -7.81 -9.27 3.15
C GLU A 45 -7.34 -8.75 4.51
N LEU A 46 -8.28 -8.52 5.41
CA LEU A 46 -8.04 -8.15 6.80
C LEU A 46 -8.94 -9.02 7.66
N ASN A 47 -8.36 -9.81 8.57
CA ASN A 47 -9.10 -10.77 9.40
C ASN A 47 -10.02 -11.71 8.59
N ASN A 48 -9.51 -12.26 7.48
CA ASN A 48 -10.23 -13.12 6.53
C ASN A 48 -11.47 -12.46 5.89
N LYS A 49 -11.54 -11.12 5.87
CA LYS A 49 -12.55 -10.38 5.14
C LYS A 49 -11.90 -9.61 4.02
N SER A 50 -12.51 -9.64 2.84
CA SER A 50 -12.07 -8.78 1.74
C SER A 50 -12.33 -7.32 2.10
N VAL A 51 -11.31 -6.49 1.98
CA VAL A 51 -11.36 -5.06 2.30
C VAL A 51 -10.66 -4.24 1.24
N LYS A 52 -11.07 -2.98 1.16
CA LYS A 52 -10.39 -1.92 0.43
C LYS A 52 -9.91 -0.91 1.47
N VAL A 53 -8.60 -0.67 1.56
CA VAL A 53 -8.04 0.33 2.46
C VAL A 53 -7.56 1.51 1.64
N SER A 54 -8.14 2.70 1.85
CA SER A 54 -7.58 3.94 1.30
C SER A 54 -6.56 4.53 2.28
N PHE A 55 -5.45 5.07 1.77
CA PHE A 55 -4.44 5.69 2.61
C PHE A 55 -3.68 6.79 1.87
N THR A 56 -3.11 7.70 2.64
CA THR A 56 -2.19 8.73 2.16
C THR A 56 -0.88 8.61 2.92
N LEU A 57 0.24 8.85 2.24
CA LEU A 57 1.54 8.85 2.87
C LEU A 57 1.74 10.09 3.74
N SER A 58 2.54 9.96 4.80
CA SER A 58 3.09 11.12 5.51
C SER A 58 4.15 11.81 4.66
N ASP A 59 4.61 13.00 5.08
CA ASP A 59 5.69 13.70 4.37
C ASP A 59 6.97 12.85 4.33
N LEU A 60 7.31 12.17 5.43
CA LEU A 60 8.45 11.26 5.51
C LEU A 60 8.26 10.01 4.64
N GLY A 61 7.06 9.41 4.69
CA GLY A 61 6.72 8.26 3.84
C GLY A 61 6.77 8.62 2.36
N PHE A 62 6.28 9.80 1.99
CA PHE A 62 6.32 10.27 0.60
C PHE A 62 7.75 10.55 0.12
N GLU A 63 8.62 11.12 0.96
CA GLU A 63 10.01 11.40 0.59
C GLU A 63 10.77 10.11 0.22
N ASP A 64 10.66 9.04 1.03
CA ASP A 64 11.27 7.74 0.72
C ASP A 64 10.71 7.15 -0.59
N ILE A 65 9.40 7.20 -0.78
CA ILE A 65 8.74 6.69 -1.99
C ILE A 65 9.15 7.49 -3.23
N GLN A 66 9.19 8.81 -3.14
CA GLN A 66 9.62 9.68 -4.23
C GLN A 66 11.08 9.40 -4.60
N GLN A 67 11.94 9.21 -3.62
CA GLN A 67 13.34 8.89 -3.86
C GLN A 67 13.48 7.56 -4.61
N ARG A 68 12.82 6.48 -4.14
CA ARG A 68 12.84 5.16 -4.82
C ARG A 68 12.26 5.22 -6.22
N HIS A 69 11.19 5.99 -6.41
CA HIS A 69 10.55 6.21 -7.71
C HIS A 69 11.53 6.86 -8.69
N ASN A 70 12.23 7.91 -8.26
CA ASN A 70 13.20 8.63 -9.09
C ASN A 70 14.40 7.75 -9.48
N PHE A 71 14.79 6.79 -8.63
CA PHE A 71 15.83 5.81 -8.94
C PHE A 71 15.34 4.61 -9.78
N GLY A 72 14.03 4.51 -10.04
CA GLY A 72 13.45 3.39 -10.80
C GLY A 72 13.47 2.06 -10.06
N ILE A 73 13.57 2.08 -8.73
CA ILE A 73 13.66 0.88 -7.87
C ILE A 73 12.43 0.72 -6.95
N LEU A 74 11.39 1.53 -7.17
CA LEU A 74 10.16 1.48 -6.37
C LEU A 74 9.39 0.18 -6.61
N MET A 75 9.13 -0.55 -5.52
CA MET A 75 8.24 -1.71 -5.49
C MET A 75 6.90 -1.35 -4.84
N GLN A 76 5.89 -2.20 -5.06
CA GLN A 76 4.55 -2.00 -4.50
C GLN A 76 4.55 -2.15 -2.98
N SER A 77 5.37 -3.05 -2.46
CA SER A 77 5.60 -3.23 -1.03
C SER A 77 6.19 -1.98 -0.39
N ASP A 78 7.04 -1.23 -1.10
CA ASP A 78 7.59 0.02 -0.54
C ASP A 78 6.43 0.99 -0.24
N ILE A 79 5.51 1.17 -1.19
CA ILE A 79 4.33 2.05 -1.04
C ILE A 79 3.42 1.57 0.10
N LEU A 80 3.13 0.27 0.17
CA LEU A 80 2.27 -0.30 1.21
C LEU A 80 2.91 -0.13 2.61
N LEU A 81 4.20 -0.39 2.71
CA LEU A 81 4.94 -0.42 3.98
C LEU A 81 5.42 0.96 4.44
N ALA A 82 5.40 1.96 3.57
CA ALA A 82 5.73 3.34 3.92
C ALA A 82 4.86 3.89 5.07
N GLU A 83 5.34 4.98 5.64
CA GLU A 83 4.64 5.67 6.73
C GLU A 83 3.35 6.31 6.21
N TRP A 84 2.24 5.95 6.85
CA TRP A 84 0.91 6.45 6.50
C TRP A 84 0.56 7.63 7.40
N LYS A 85 0.06 8.71 6.79
CA LYS A 85 -0.52 9.84 7.51
C LYS A 85 -1.90 9.50 8.07
N SER A 86 -2.70 8.81 7.27
CA SER A 86 -4.06 8.41 7.58
C SER A 86 -4.49 7.30 6.66
N TYR A 87 -5.39 6.45 7.15
CA TYR A 87 -6.04 5.41 6.36
C TYR A 87 -7.51 5.27 6.74
N ASN A 88 -8.28 4.67 5.84
CA ASN A 88 -9.67 4.30 6.06
C ASN A 88 -9.94 2.91 5.50
N ILE A 89 -10.60 2.07 6.31
CA ILE A 89 -10.99 0.72 5.91
C ILE A 89 -12.41 0.80 5.34
N LEU A 90 -12.53 0.43 4.07
CA LEU A 90 -13.78 0.36 3.33
C LEU A 90 -14.14 -1.11 3.11
N ASN A 91 -15.42 -1.43 3.23
CA ASN A 91 -15.91 -2.77 2.87
C ASN A 91 -15.74 -2.97 1.36
N TRP A 92 -15.24 -4.15 1.00
CA TRP A 92 -15.16 -4.62 -0.37
C TRP A 92 -16.14 -5.79 -0.51
N GLU A 93 -17.28 -5.53 -1.15
CA GLU A 93 -18.34 -6.52 -1.41
C GLU A 93 -17.91 -7.57 -2.43
#